data_AF-A0A946NA31-F1
#
_entry.id   AF-A0A946NA31-F1
#
_cell.length_a   1.000
_cell.length_b   1.000
_cell.length_c   1.000
_cell.angle_alpha   90.00
_cell.angle_beta   90.00
_cell.angle_gamma   90.00
#
_symmetry.space_group_name_H-M   'P 1'
#
loop_
_entity.id
_entity.type
_entity.pdbx_description
1 polymer ?
#
loop_
_entity_poly.entity_id
_entity_poly.type
_entity_poly.pdbx_seq_one_letter_code
_entity_poly.pdbx_strand_id
1 'polypeptide(L)'
;MTTQLPLCDVAVIGAGPAGLTAACELAESGRDVVVLDEQGAPGGQIYKGVEKVFADRPQDIRPLGREYAEGKTLTRRFRQSGARYQPGVSVWQITSDQEPDLALGLIENGSARMLHPKHVILATGAMERPTPFEGWTLPGVMTVGAAQTLLKSSRLLPEDDVVLAGTGPLLYLYVMQLKKFGIRPQAILDTGPPLSLRTSLLGLRALITCPQAMFQGMRWLWGAGVKTNMTRGVDSLKAQGGDHLSSVSYEARGRRHELSTSLLLVHDGVIPNTWLSMSAGIKHHFNETQNCWVPEIQGAGLTSRDCISIVGDAAGIGGAEVAMLQGERVAREVDAYLEDHQHPQTSIESGVLRRQRWMRSFIDEAFPSTAQFQSPENDIVVCRCEEVTAGEIRQVTERGCMGPNQGKAFTRCGMGPCMGRKCGLTVSRLMAQVRGVSVQEVGHYRIRSPIRPITVGQLADMESILKGDNQSVLSANSS
;
A
#
# COMPACT_ATOMS: atom_id res chain seq x y z
N MET A 1 14.47 -33.44 -16.96
CA MET A 1 13.17 -32.98 -16.41
C MET A 1 13.12 -33.39 -14.95
N THR A 2 13.39 -32.45 -14.06
CA THR A 2 13.81 -32.70 -12.67
C THR A 2 12.73 -32.16 -11.75
N THR A 3 11.78 -33.01 -11.34
CA THR A 3 10.73 -32.75 -10.35
C THR A 3 11.24 -32.12 -9.04
N GLN A 4 11.01 -30.81 -8.86
CA GLN A 4 11.19 -30.04 -7.63
C GLN A 4 9.83 -29.92 -6.91
N LEU A 5 9.79 -30.03 -5.58
CA LEU A 5 8.60 -29.84 -4.73
C LEU A 5 9.02 -29.12 -3.44
N PRO A 6 8.19 -28.23 -2.87
CA PRO A 6 6.75 -28.43 -2.66
C PRO A 6 5.82 -27.54 -3.52
N LEU A 7 4.84 -28.19 -4.17
CA LEU A 7 3.81 -27.69 -5.09
C LEU A 7 2.61 -27.35 -4.21
N CYS A 8 2.55 -26.10 -3.72
CA CYS A 8 1.25 -25.57 -3.35
C CYS A 8 0.48 -25.20 -4.62
N ASP A 9 -0.84 -25.30 -4.57
CA ASP A 9 -1.67 -24.85 -5.66
C ASP A 9 -1.59 -23.33 -5.76
N VAL A 10 -1.68 -22.62 -4.63
CA VAL A 10 -1.70 -21.15 -4.62
C VAL A 10 -0.81 -20.59 -3.52
N ALA A 11 0.06 -19.65 -3.89
CA ALA A 11 0.75 -18.77 -2.97
C ALA A 11 0.09 -17.38 -2.95
N VAL A 12 -0.44 -16.97 -1.80
CA VAL A 12 -0.99 -15.62 -1.58
C VAL A 12 0.06 -14.76 -0.89
N ILE A 13 0.47 -13.66 -1.54
CA ILE A 13 1.45 -12.73 -0.97
C ILE A 13 0.71 -11.54 -0.34
N GLY A 14 0.62 -11.54 0.98
CA GLY A 14 -0.03 -10.53 1.80
C GLY A 14 -1.26 -11.06 2.54
N ALA A 15 -1.23 -10.94 3.87
CA ALA A 15 -2.30 -11.35 4.79
C ALA A 15 -3.23 -10.16 5.15
N GLY A 16 -3.50 -9.28 4.18
CA GLY A 16 -4.52 -8.23 4.29
C GLY A 16 -5.93 -8.76 3.98
N PRO A 17 -6.99 -7.93 4.11
CA PRO A 17 -8.38 -8.38 3.95
C PRO A 17 -8.64 -9.15 2.65
N ALA A 18 -8.13 -8.66 1.51
CA ALA A 18 -8.25 -9.35 0.23
C ALA A 18 -7.54 -10.71 0.20
N GLY A 19 -6.29 -10.76 0.64
CA GLY A 19 -5.49 -11.98 0.64
C GLY A 19 -6.04 -13.03 1.61
N LEU A 20 -6.49 -12.62 2.80
CA LEU A 20 -7.14 -13.51 3.76
C LEU A 20 -8.43 -14.09 3.17
N THR A 21 -9.28 -13.26 2.58
CA THR A 21 -10.53 -13.76 1.97
C THR A 21 -10.23 -14.72 0.81
N ALA A 22 -9.32 -14.36 -0.10
CA ALA A 22 -8.96 -15.23 -1.22
C ALA A 22 -8.39 -16.57 -0.74
N ALA A 23 -7.52 -16.54 0.28
CA ALA A 23 -6.95 -17.74 0.87
C ALA A 23 -7.99 -18.61 1.58
N CYS A 24 -8.97 -18.01 2.27
CA CYS A 24 -10.05 -18.76 2.90
C CYS A 24 -10.87 -19.50 1.85
N GLU A 25 -11.33 -18.81 0.81
CA GLU A 25 -12.18 -19.39 -0.23
C GLU A 25 -11.49 -20.55 -0.97
N LEU A 26 -10.21 -20.38 -1.33
CA LEU A 26 -9.42 -21.43 -1.99
C LEU A 26 -9.12 -22.62 -1.08
N ALA A 27 -8.76 -22.38 0.19
CA ALA A 27 -8.48 -23.48 1.11
C ALA A 27 -9.75 -24.25 1.48
N GLU A 28 -10.87 -23.55 1.66
CA GLU A 28 -12.19 -24.14 1.90
C GLU A 28 -12.71 -24.94 0.68
N SER A 29 -12.27 -24.62 -0.55
CA SER A 29 -12.52 -25.44 -1.75
C SER A 29 -11.57 -26.64 -1.89
N GLY A 30 -10.64 -26.82 -0.96
CA GLY A 30 -9.72 -27.97 -0.93
C GLY A 30 -8.38 -27.74 -1.62
N ARG A 31 -8.06 -26.51 -2.05
CA ARG A 31 -6.75 -26.17 -2.62
C ARG A 31 -5.66 -26.13 -1.57
N ASP A 32 -4.45 -26.50 -1.98
CA ASP A 32 -3.28 -26.31 -1.16
C ASP A 32 -2.79 -24.85 -1.19
N VAL A 33 -3.15 -24.07 -0.16
CA VAL A 33 -2.87 -22.63 -0.11
C VAL A 33 -1.82 -22.30 0.94
N VAL A 34 -0.83 -21.50 0.58
CA VAL A 34 0.09 -20.83 1.52
C VAL A 34 -0.08 -19.31 1.45
N VAL A 35 -0.18 -18.68 2.62
CA VAL A 35 -0.21 -17.22 2.76
C VAL A 35 1.11 -16.75 3.36
N LEU A 36 1.82 -15.92 2.61
CA LEU A 36 3.12 -15.34 2.95
C LEU A 36 2.91 -13.88 3.36
N ASP A 37 3.37 -13.48 4.54
CA ASP A 37 3.26 -12.08 4.98
C ASP A 37 4.48 -11.64 5.79
N GLU A 38 4.94 -10.41 5.57
CA GLU A 38 6.08 -9.83 6.28
C GLU A 38 5.78 -9.54 7.77
N GLN A 39 4.50 -9.43 8.14
CA GLN A 39 4.08 -9.15 9.51
C GLN A 39 3.96 -10.43 10.32
N GLY A 40 4.08 -10.30 11.65
CA GLY A 40 3.96 -11.42 12.58
C GLY A 40 2.54 -11.97 12.78
N ALA A 41 1.50 -11.30 12.27
CA ALA A 41 0.11 -11.68 12.44
C ALA A 41 -0.77 -11.20 11.26
N PRO A 42 -1.86 -11.92 10.93
CA PRO A 42 -2.74 -11.56 9.83
C PRO A 42 -3.54 -10.28 10.12
N GLY A 43 -3.99 -9.63 9.06
CA GLY A 43 -4.86 -8.44 9.12
C GLY A 43 -4.41 -7.27 8.23
N GLY A 44 -3.22 -7.33 7.65
CA GLY A 44 -2.68 -6.28 6.78
C GLY A 44 -2.55 -4.94 7.50
N GLN A 45 -2.89 -3.84 6.82
CA GLN A 45 -2.80 -2.49 7.41
C GLN A 45 -4.07 -2.08 8.16
N ILE A 46 -5.23 -2.54 7.69
CA ILE A 46 -6.52 -2.14 8.26
C ILE A 46 -6.76 -2.87 9.58
N TYR A 47 -6.60 -4.19 9.61
CA TYR A 47 -6.77 -5.03 10.81
C TYR A 47 -5.44 -5.37 11.48
N LYS A 48 -4.41 -4.52 11.28
CA LYS A 48 -3.08 -4.72 11.86
C LYS A 48 -3.18 -5.01 13.36
N GLY A 49 -2.60 -6.13 13.77
CA GLY A 49 -2.56 -6.53 15.19
C GLY A 49 -3.91 -6.85 15.82
N VAL A 50 -4.99 -7.06 15.04
CA VAL A 50 -6.34 -7.25 15.59
C VAL A 50 -6.43 -8.37 16.61
N GLU A 51 -5.78 -9.52 16.34
CA GLU A 51 -5.72 -10.65 17.28
C GLU A 51 -5.12 -10.22 18.63
N LYS A 52 -3.96 -9.55 18.58
CA LYS A 52 -3.26 -9.02 19.77
C LYS A 52 -4.07 -7.96 20.50
N VAL A 53 -4.72 -7.04 19.78
CA VAL A 53 -5.50 -5.97 20.42
C VAL A 53 -6.69 -6.55 21.19
N PHE A 54 -7.39 -7.54 20.62
CA PHE A 54 -8.48 -8.21 21.32
C PHE A 54 -8.03 -9.02 22.53
N ALA A 55 -6.83 -9.61 22.49
CA ALA A 55 -6.28 -10.39 23.59
C ALA A 55 -5.74 -9.50 24.73
N ASP A 56 -4.90 -8.52 24.39
CA ASP A 56 -4.05 -7.83 25.37
C ASP A 56 -4.56 -6.43 25.75
N ARG A 57 -5.40 -5.82 24.91
CA ARG A 57 -5.83 -4.42 25.04
C ARG A 57 -7.26 -4.19 24.52
N PRO A 58 -8.26 -4.95 25.01
CA PRO A 58 -9.64 -4.87 24.52
C PRO A 58 -10.27 -3.47 24.67
N GLN A 59 -9.79 -2.66 25.61
CA GLN A 59 -10.19 -1.27 25.79
C GLN A 59 -9.90 -0.38 24.57
N ASP A 60 -8.90 -0.74 23.76
CA ASP A 60 -8.48 0.03 22.58
C ASP A 60 -9.38 -0.23 21.36
N ILE A 61 -10.23 -1.27 21.37
CA ILE A 61 -11.14 -1.61 20.27
C ILE A 61 -12.13 -0.48 19.96
N ARG A 62 -12.76 0.11 21.00
CA ARG A 62 -13.74 1.19 20.83
C ARG A 62 -13.11 2.47 20.24
N PRO A 63 -11.93 2.91 20.72
CA PRO A 63 -11.13 3.94 20.06
C PRO A 63 -10.83 3.63 18.59
N LEU A 64 -10.29 2.44 18.30
CA LEU A 64 -9.87 2.04 16.96
C LEU A 64 -11.04 1.94 15.96
N GLY A 65 -12.24 1.61 16.43
CA GLY A 65 -13.47 1.68 15.65
C GLY A 65 -14.06 0.33 15.29
N ARG A 66 -15.30 0.35 14.80
CA ARG A 66 -16.06 -0.86 14.46
C ARG A 66 -15.42 -1.62 13.30
N GLU A 67 -14.97 -0.89 12.29
CA GLU A 67 -14.38 -1.45 11.08
C GLU A 67 -13.11 -2.23 11.44
N TYR A 68 -12.31 -1.69 12.38
CA TYR A 68 -11.17 -2.42 12.92
C TYR A 68 -11.58 -3.72 13.62
N ALA A 69 -12.65 -3.68 14.42
CA ALA A 69 -13.15 -4.82 15.18
C ALA A 69 -13.63 -5.98 14.27
N GLU A 70 -14.15 -5.67 13.08
CA GLU A 70 -14.59 -6.67 12.09
C GLU A 70 -13.44 -7.58 11.62
N GLY A 71 -12.19 -7.10 11.70
CA GLY A 71 -11.00 -7.89 11.42
C GLY A 71 -10.87 -9.16 12.26
N LYS A 72 -11.45 -9.21 13.47
CA LYS A 72 -11.44 -10.42 14.32
C LYS A 72 -12.20 -11.57 13.68
N THR A 73 -13.32 -11.28 13.01
CA THR A 73 -14.13 -12.30 12.36
C THR A 73 -13.36 -12.91 11.18
N LEU A 74 -12.73 -12.06 10.35
CA LEU A 74 -11.97 -12.50 9.19
C LEU A 74 -10.72 -13.29 9.59
N THR A 75 -9.94 -12.78 10.55
CA THR A 75 -8.75 -13.49 11.04
C THR A 75 -9.11 -14.83 11.67
N ARG A 76 -10.21 -14.92 12.43
CA ARG A 76 -10.71 -16.20 12.94
C ARG A 76 -11.10 -17.18 11.82
N ARG A 77 -11.84 -16.73 10.79
CA ARG A 77 -12.16 -17.57 9.62
C ARG A 77 -10.89 -18.09 8.97
N PHE A 78 -9.91 -17.21 8.74
CA PHE A 78 -8.62 -17.58 8.17
C PHE A 78 -7.88 -18.64 8.98
N ARG A 79 -7.85 -18.54 10.31
CA ARG A 79 -7.24 -19.59 11.15
C ARG A 79 -7.96 -20.94 11.06
N GLN A 80 -9.23 -20.95 10.64
CA GLN A 80 -10.07 -22.14 10.54
C GLN A 80 -10.19 -22.67 9.10
N SER A 81 -9.70 -21.96 8.09
CA SER A 81 -9.91 -22.29 6.68
C SER A 81 -9.05 -23.44 6.16
N GLY A 82 -7.99 -23.80 6.87
CA GLY A 82 -7.00 -24.80 6.43
C GLY A 82 -5.85 -24.23 5.59
N ALA A 83 -5.87 -22.94 5.24
CA ALA A 83 -4.74 -22.29 4.59
C ALA A 83 -3.51 -22.26 5.50
N ARG A 84 -2.32 -22.61 4.98
CA ARG A 84 -1.07 -22.48 5.73
C ARG A 84 -0.66 -21.03 5.82
N TYR A 85 -0.34 -20.56 7.02
CA TYR A 85 0.12 -19.19 7.24
C TYR A 85 1.60 -19.17 7.62
N GLN A 86 2.40 -18.39 6.88
CA GLN A 86 3.81 -18.14 7.16
C GLN A 86 4.01 -16.64 7.47
N PRO A 87 3.94 -16.23 8.75
CA PRO A 87 4.24 -14.88 9.18
C PRO A 87 5.74 -14.58 9.16
N GLY A 88 6.11 -13.30 9.06
CA GLY A 88 7.52 -12.87 9.09
C GLY A 88 8.33 -13.30 7.86
N VAL A 89 7.65 -13.72 6.77
CA VAL A 89 8.30 -14.13 5.53
C VAL A 89 8.30 -12.98 4.54
N SER A 90 9.49 -12.62 4.05
CA SER A 90 9.63 -11.59 3.03
C SER A 90 9.82 -12.22 1.66
N VAL A 91 8.98 -11.84 0.69
CA VAL A 91 9.16 -12.23 -0.71
C VAL A 91 10.13 -11.25 -1.36
N TRP A 92 11.35 -11.69 -1.62
CA TRP A 92 12.41 -10.88 -2.23
C TRP A 92 12.45 -11.02 -3.75
N GLN A 93 11.93 -12.10 -4.32
CA GLN A 93 11.85 -12.32 -5.76
C GLN A 93 10.52 -12.95 -6.16
N ILE A 94 10.05 -12.54 -7.33
CA ILE A 94 9.11 -13.28 -8.17
C ILE A 94 9.76 -13.36 -9.55
N THR A 95 9.74 -14.54 -10.18
CA THR A 95 10.34 -14.72 -11.51
C THR A 95 9.69 -13.78 -12.53
N SER A 96 10.49 -13.24 -13.44
CA SER A 96 10.02 -12.31 -14.47
C SER A 96 9.24 -13.02 -15.59
N ASP A 97 8.65 -12.24 -16.49
CA ASP A 97 7.99 -12.73 -17.71
C ASP A 97 8.96 -13.36 -18.74
N GLN A 98 10.26 -13.22 -18.51
CA GLN A 98 11.33 -13.80 -19.34
C GLN A 98 11.79 -15.17 -18.86
N GLU A 99 11.30 -15.62 -17.69
CA GLU A 99 11.67 -16.88 -17.06
C GLU A 99 10.54 -17.91 -17.25
N PRO A 100 10.85 -19.17 -17.58
CA PRO A 100 9.85 -20.18 -17.93
C PRO A 100 9.03 -20.64 -16.72
N ASP A 101 9.64 -20.68 -15.53
CA ASP A 101 9.03 -21.22 -14.33
C ASP A 101 8.53 -20.10 -13.40
N LEU A 102 7.34 -20.29 -12.81
CA LEU A 102 6.84 -19.43 -11.74
C LEU A 102 7.50 -19.83 -10.42
N ALA A 103 8.32 -18.94 -9.86
CA ALA A 103 8.94 -19.15 -8.57
C ALA A 103 8.99 -17.87 -7.73
N LEU A 104 8.97 -18.06 -6.41
CA LEU A 104 9.08 -17.01 -5.41
C LEU A 104 10.34 -17.24 -4.57
N GLY A 105 11.15 -16.19 -4.45
CA GLY A 105 12.25 -16.16 -3.49
C GLY A 105 11.75 -15.63 -2.15
N LEU A 106 11.96 -16.40 -1.09
CA LEU A 106 11.53 -16.12 0.28
C LEU A 106 12.74 -15.90 1.19
N ILE A 107 12.62 -14.98 2.14
CA ILE A 107 13.46 -14.92 3.34
C ILE A 107 12.59 -15.26 4.55
N GLU A 108 12.98 -16.31 5.26
CA GLU A 108 12.32 -16.78 6.49
C GLU A 108 13.40 -17.06 7.54
N ASN A 109 13.26 -16.49 8.74
CA ASN A 109 14.22 -16.67 9.85
C ASN A 109 15.70 -16.47 9.43
N GLY A 110 15.94 -15.50 8.55
CA GLY A 110 17.27 -15.18 8.05
C GLY A 110 17.81 -16.13 6.96
N SER A 111 17.07 -17.14 6.54
CA SER A 111 17.44 -18.08 5.47
C SER A 111 16.70 -17.80 4.17
N ALA A 112 17.37 -17.95 3.02
CA ALA A 112 16.73 -17.80 1.71
C ALA A 112 16.24 -19.14 1.16
N ARG A 113 15.04 -19.15 0.56
CA ARG A 113 14.41 -20.34 -0.03
C ARG A 113 13.67 -20.00 -1.31
N MET A 114 13.41 -21.01 -2.15
CA MET A 114 12.56 -20.89 -3.33
C MET A 114 11.26 -21.67 -3.14
N LEU A 115 10.14 -21.09 -3.55
CA LEU A 115 8.81 -21.71 -3.58
C LEU A 115 8.27 -21.72 -5.01
N HIS A 116 7.70 -22.85 -5.45
CA HIS A 116 7.21 -23.05 -6.81
C HIS A 116 5.69 -23.34 -6.79
N PRO A 117 4.83 -22.30 -6.72
CA PRO A 117 3.39 -22.46 -6.73
C PRO A 117 2.85 -22.69 -8.15
N LYS A 118 1.66 -23.27 -8.30
CA LYS A 118 0.95 -23.29 -9.60
C LYS A 118 0.39 -21.90 -9.95
N HIS A 119 -0.04 -21.15 -8.94
CA HIS A 119 -0.58 -19.80 -9.10
C HIS A 119 -0.12 -18.86 -7.97
N VAL A 120 0.06 -17.57 -8.29
CA VAL A 120 0.35 -16.52 -7.30
C VAL A 120 -0.77 -15.50 -7.24
N ILE A 121 -1.25 -15.18 -6.04
CA ILE A 121 -2.14 -14.04 -5.80
C ILE A 121 -1.35 -12.94 -5.09
N LEU A 122 -1.14 -11.82 -5.76
CA LEU A 122 -0.53 -10.63 -5.18
C LEU A 122 -1.60 -9.81 -4.44
N ALA A 123 -1.59 -9.91 -3.11
CA ALA A 123 -2.43 -9.14 -2.19
C ALA A 123 -1.59 -8.12 -1.40
N THR A 124 -0.62 -7.49 -2.08
CA THR A 124 0.42 -6.63 -1.49
C THR A 124 -0.06 -5.28 -0.96
N GLY A 125 -1.35 -4.99 -1.15
CA GLY A 125 -2.04 -3.80 -0.68
C GLY A 125 -1.52 -2.48 -1.29
N ALA A 126 -1.65 -1.42 -0.52
CA ALA A 126 -1.24 -0.07 -0.88
C ALA A 126 -0.22 0.49 0.10
N MET A 127 0.49 1.53 -0.34
CA MET A 127 1.36 2.35 0.49
C MET A 127 0.91 3.80 0.45
N GLU A 128 1.28 4.60 1.44
CA GLU A 128 1.04 6.03 1.37
C GLU A 128 1.84 6.69 0.26
N ARG A 129 1.19 7.65 -0.40
CA ARG A 129 1.76 8.45 -1.47
C ARG A 129 2.96 9.25 -0.91
N PRO A 130 4.06 9.36 -1.67
CA PRO A 130 5.13 10.28 -1.34
C PRO A 130 4.65 11.74 -1.34
N THR A 131 5.05 12.52 -0.34
CA THR A 131 4.69 13.94 -0.17
C THR A 131 5.95 14.80 -0.01
N PRO A 132 6.73 15.03 -1.09
CA PRO A 132 7.87 15.93 -1.01
C PRO A 132 7.38 17.38 -0.87
N PHE A 133 7.78 18.02 0.23
CA PHE A 133 7.61 19.46 0.50
C PHE A 133 8.78 19.92 1.38
N GLU A 134 8.95 21.23 1.59
CA GLU A 134 10.07 21.74 2.40
C GLU A 134 10.07 21.14 3.82
N GLY A 135 11.20 20.57 4.22
CA GLY A 135 11.38 19.94 5.53
C GLY A 135 10.71 18.58 5.71
N TRP A 136 10.11 17.96 4.69
CA TRP A 136 9.44 16.66 4.81
C TRP A 136 10.36 15.49 5.22
N THR A 137 11.68 15.71 5.21
CA THR A 137 12.71 14.76 5.62
C THR A 137 13.18 14.94 7.07
N LEU A 138 12.75 16.01 7.75
CA LEU A 138 13.17 16.28 9.12
C LEU A 138 12.69 15.18 10.09
N PRO A 139 13.51 14.76 11.06
CA PRO A 139 13.04 14.01 12.22
C PRO A 139 11.89 14.76 12.90
N GLY A 140 10.77 14.06 13.15
CA GLY A 140 9.51 14.67 13.58
C GLY A 140 8.48 14.82 12.46
N VAL A 141 8.85 14.60 11.20
CA VAL A 141 7.88 14.48 10.09
C VAL A 141 7.70 13.01 9.72
N MET A 142 6.47 12.51 9.82
CA MET A 142 6.14 11.14 9.41
C MET A 142 4.72 11.06 8.82
N THR A 143 4.37 9.92 8.25
CA THR A 143 3.06 9.75 7.64
C THR A 143 2.00 9.28 8.64
N VAL A 144 0.74 9.59 8.39
CA VAL A 144 -0.38 9.13 9.23
C VAL A 144 -0.47 7.60 9.25
N GLY A 145 -0.18 6.91 8.15
CA GLY A 145 -0.15 5.44 8.08
C GLY A 145 0.98 4.83 8.91
N ALA A 146 2.13 5.50 9.02
CA ALA A 146 3.18 5.09 9.94
C ALA A 146 2.72 5.26 11.40
N ALA A 147 2.07 6.39 11.73
CA ALA A 147 1.52 6.62 13.07
C ALA A 147 0.42 5.60 13.43
N GLN A 148 -0.44 5.25 12.47
CA GLN A 148 -1.42 4.17 12.60
C GLN A 148 -0.78 2.81 12.88
N THR A 149 0.35 2.53 12.24
CA THR A 149 1.10 1.29 12.47
C THR A 149 1.61 1.24 13.91
N LEU A 150 2.22 2.33 14.39
CA LEU A 150 2.70 2.48 15.77
C LEU A 150 1.57 2.33 16.80
N LEU A 151 0.41 2.95 16.54
CA LEU A 151 -0.78 2.83 17.36
C LEU A 151 -1.27 1.38 17.44
N LYS A 152 -1.51 0.72 16.30
CA LYS A 152 -2.13 -0.61 16.27
C LYS A 152 -1.19 -1.71 16.77
N SER A 153 0.09 -1.67 16.41
CA SER A 153 1.06 -2.70 16.80
C SER A 153 1.55 -2.55 18.23
N SER A 154 1.74 -1.31 18.70
CA SER A 154 2.45 -1.03 19.96
C SER A 154 1.71 -0.08 20.90
N ARG A 155 0.59 0.56 20.49
CA ARG A 155 -0.10 1.64 21.24
C ARG A 155 0.84 2.80 21.54
N LEU A 156 1.73 3.07 20.59
CA LEU A 156 2.52 4.28 20.59
C LEU A 156 1.65 5.36 19.96
N LEU A 157 1.35 6.37 20.77
CA LEU A 157 0.54 7.52 20.42
C LEU A 157 1.42 8.77 20.57
N PRO A 158 1.14 9.83 19.81
CA PRO A 158 1.82 11.11 20.00
C PRO A 158 1.46 11.73 21.36
N GLU A 159 2.35 12.55 21.89
CA GLU A 159 2.09 13.40 23.06
C GLU A 159 1.21 14.62 22.67
N ASP A 160 1.03 15.56 23.62
CA ASP A 160 0.24 16.79 23.44
C ASP A 160 1.01 17.85 22.63
N ASP A 161 1.48 17.50 21.44
CA ASP A 161 2.11 18.41 20.48
C ASP A 161 2.19 17.76 19.09
N VAL A 162 1.02 17.59 18.46
CA VAL A 162 0.93 16.99 17.12
C VAL A 162 0.08 17.83 16.19
N VAL A 163 0.65 18.14 15.03
CA VAL A 163 -0.04 18.72 13.88
C VAL A 163 -0.27 17.64 12.85
N LEU A 164 -1.47 17.60 12.28
CA LEU A 164 -1.77 16.74 11.14
C LEU A 164 -1.99 17.61 9.90
N ALA A 165 -1.42 17.22 8.76
CA ALA A 165 -1.55 17.95 7.52
C ALA A 165 -1.83 17.03 6.33
N GLY A 166 -2.54 17.56 5.34
CA GLY A 166 -2.81 16.88 4.08
C GLY A 166 -4.29 16.67 3.83
N THR A 167 -4.63 15.60 3.11
CA THR A 167 -6.01 15.32 2.67
C THR A 167 -6.29 13.83 2.63
N GLY A 168 -7.58 13.48 2.75
CA GLY A 168 -8.08 12.11 2.58
C GLY A 168 -8.69 11.50 3.85
N PRO A 169 -9.53 10.45 3.71
CA PRO A 169 -10.27 9.87 4.83
C PRO A 169 -9.41 9.34 5.97
N LEU A 170 -8.20 8.83 5.68
CA LEU A 170 -7.31 8.27 6.71
C LEU A 170 -6.83 9.33 7.70
N LEU A 171 -6.60 10.56 7.23
CA LEU A 171 -6.24 11.71 8.08
C LEU A 171 -7.31 11.92 9.16
N TYR A 172 -8.58 12.04 8.75
CA TYR A 172 -9.72 12.27 9.65
C TYR A 172 -10.00 11.08 10.56
N LEU A 173 -9.86 9.85 10.05
CA LEU A 173 -9.96 8.65 10.86
C LEU A 173 -8.95 8.67 12.01
N TYR A 174 -7.69 8.99 11.72
CA TYR A 174 -6.65 9.00 12.74
C TYR A 174 -6.85 10.12 13.76
N VAL A 175 -7.24 11.33 13.34
CA VAL A 175 -7.66 12.41 14.28
C VAL A 175 -8.74 11.91 15.23
N MET A 176 -9.75 11.22 14.70
CA MET A 176 -10.85 10.71 15.51
C MET A 176 -10.39 9.63 16.50
N GLN A 177 -9.43 8.80 16.11
CA GLN A 177 -8.83 7.83 17.02
C GLN A 177 -8.03 8.52 18.12
N LEU A 178 -7.16 9.49 17.80
CA LEU A 178 -6.43 10.28 18.80
C LEU A 178 -7.36 10.87 19.85
N LYS A 179 -8.45 11.53 19.42
CA LYS A 179 -9.44 12.11 20.34
C LYS A 179 -10.09 11.08 21.26
N LYS A 180 -10.38 9.88 20.74
CA LYS A 180 -10.94 8.79 21.56
C LYS A 180 -9.91 8.19 22.52
N PHE A 181 -8.62 8.32 22.20
CA PHE A 181 -7.51 8.02 23.12
C PHE A 181 -7.18 9.18 24.06
N GLY A 182 -7.95 10.28 24.04
CA GLY A 182 -7.76 11.43 24.92
C GLY A 182 -6.80 12.49 24.38
N ILE A 183 -6.14 12.25 23.25
CA ILE A 183 -5.16 13.16 22.65
C ILE A 183 -5.87 14.12 21.70
N ARG A 184 -5.58 15.40 21.84
CA ARG A 184 -6.12 16.43 20.95
C ARG A 184 -4.98 17.00 20.11
N PRO A 185 -5.03 16.80 18.77
CA PRO A 185 -4.11 17.50 17.90
C PRO A 185 -4.19 19.01 18.10
N GLN A 186 -3.04 19.66 18.02
CA GLN A 186 -2.93 21.12 18.08
C GLN A 186 -3.64 21.74 16.88
N ALA A 187 -3.42 21.18 15.69
CA ALA A 187 -4.07 21.63 14.46
C ALA A 187 -4.28 20.50 13.46
N ILE A 188 -5.28 20.69 12.60
CA ILE A 188 -5.51 19.90 11.39
C ILE A 188 -5.42 20.88 10.21
N LEU A 189 -4.43 20.67 9.35
CA LEU A 189 -4.13 21.49 8.18
C LEU A 189 -4.61 20.74 6.93
N ASP A 190 -5.87 20.96 6.56
CA ASP A 190 -6.53 20.29 5.44
C ASP A 190 -6.13 20.97 4.11
N THR A 191 -5.36 20.24 3.30
CA THR A 191 -4.88 20.67 1.97
C THR A 191 -5.86 20.34 0.85
N GLY A 192 -7.02 19.77 1.18
CA GLY A 192 -8.07 19.46 0.22
C GLY A 192 -8.63 20.71 -0.46
N PRO A 193 -8.93 20.65 -1.77
CA PRO A 193 -9.57 21.75 -2.46
C PRO A 193 -11.01 21.94 -1.98
N PRO A 194 -11.62 23.12 -2.20
CA PRO A 194 -13.06 23.28 -2.02
C PRO A 194 -13.82 22.30 -2.93
N LEU A 195 -14.98 21.83 -2.45
CA LEU A 195 -15.81 20.89 -3.19
C LEU A 195 -16.30 21.52 -4.50
N SER A 196 -16.06 20.86 -5.62
CA SER A 196 -16.55 21.31 -6.93
C SER A 196 -18.02 20.90 -7.15
N LEU A 197 -18.64 21.46 -8.20
CA LEU A 197 -19.99 21.03 -8.64
C LEU A 197 -19.99 19.54 -9.01
N ARG A 198 -18.94 19.05 -9.67
CA ARG A 198 -18.77 17.64 -10.03
C ARG A 198 -18.66 16.76 -8.80
N THR A 199 -17.84 17.15 -7.82
CA THR A 199 -17.72 16.44 -6.54
C THR A 199 -19.08 16.34 -5.85
N SER A 200 -19.85 17.42 -5.86
CA SER A 200 -21.17 17.47 -5.22
C SER A 200 -22.18 16.53 -5.90
N LEU A 201 -22.19 16.49 -7.24
CA LEU A 201 -23.04 15.56 -8.01
C LEU A 201 -22.68 14.09 -7.75
N LEU A 202 -21.38 13.77 -7.75
CA LEU A 202 -20.91 12.43 -7.39
C LEU A 202 -21.29 12.09 -5.94
N GLY A 203 -21.22 13.06 -5.02
CA GLY A 203 -21.62 12.92 -3.63
C GLY A 203 -23.10 12.58 -3.46
N LEU A 204 -24.00 13.21 -4.22
CA LEU A 204 -25.44 12.86 -4.21
C LEU A 204 -25.66 11.41 -4.65
N ARG A 205 -24.97 10.97 -5.71
CA ARG A 205 -25.04 9.58 -6.17
C ARG A 205 -24.47 8.61 -5.14
N ALA A 206 -23.34 8.95 -4.51
CA ALA A 206 -22.73 8.17 -3.45
C ALA A 206 -23.64 8.06 -2.22
N LEU A 207 -24.37 9.12 -1.87
CA LEU A 207 -25.35 9.13 -0.78
C LEU A 207 -26.52 8.19 -1.03
N ILE A 208 -27.02 8.11 -2.27
CA ILE A 208 -28.10 7.18 -2.64
C ILE A 208 -27.60 5.73 -2.59
N THR A 209 -26.35 5.49 -2.99
CA THR A 209 -25.87 4.14 -3.31
C THR A 209 -25.14 3.47 -2.16
N CYS A 210 -24.43 4.26 -1.35
CA CYS A 210 -23.69 3.85 -0.17
C CYS A 210 -23.92 4.82 1.01
N PRO A 211 -25.18 5.00 1.48
CA PRO A 211 -25.52 6.00 2.49
C PRO A 211 -24.75 5.82 3.81
N GLN A 212 -24.58 4.58 4.27
CA GLN A 212 -23.89 4.29 5.53
C GLN A 212 -22.43 4.77 5.52
N ALA A 213 -21.71 4.52 4.44
CA ALA A 213 -20.34 4.98 4.25
C ALA A 213 -20.26 6.52 4.16
N MET A 214 -21.23 7.18 3.51
CA MET A 214 -21.32 8.65 3.48
C MET A 214 -21.51 9.24 4.87
N PHE A 215 -22.48 8.74 5.64
CA PHE A 215 -22.73 9.22 7.00
C PHE A 215 -21.52 8.99 7.92
N GLN A 216 -20.82 7.87 7.75
CA GLN A 216 -19.59 7.62 8.45
C GLN A 216 -18.49 8.63 8.10
N GLY A 217 -18.26 8.90 6.82
CA GLY A 217 -17.29 9.91 6.38
C GLY A 217 -17.61 11.30 6.93
N MET A 218 -18.88 11.70 6.89
CA MET A 218 -19.36 12.95 7.49
C MET A 218 -19.11 13.01 8.99
N ARG A 219 -19.35 11.91 9.72
CA ARG A 219 -19.08 11.81 11.15
C ARG A 219 -17.60 11.97 11.46
N TRP A 220 -16.71 11.38 10.66
CA TRP A 220 -15.27 11.56 10.83
C TRP A 220 -14.85 13.01 10.59
N LEU A 221 -15.29 13.61 9.49
CA LEU A 221 -14.96 14.99 9.14
C LEU A 221 -15.46 15.98 10.22
N TRP A 222 -16.71 15.83 10.64
CA TRP A 222 -17.30 16.70 11.66
C TRP A 222 -16.65 16.48 13.02
N GLY A 223 -16.49 15.23 13.45
CA GLY A 223 -15.85 14.89 14.72
C GLY A 223 -14.37 15.26 14.78
N ALA A 224 -13.66 15.25 13.64
CA ALA A 224 -12.30 15.74 13.53
C ALA A 224 -12.21 17.26 13.76
N GLY A 225 -13.17 18.05 13.25
CA GLY A 225 -13.20 19.50 13.46
C GLY A 225 -13.67 19.94 14.85
N VAL A 226 -14.53 19.17 15.52
CA VAL A 226 -15.08 19.56 16.84
C VAL A 226 -13.98 19.68 17.89
N LYS A 227 -13.81 20.87 18.49
CA LYS A 227 -12.79 21.16 19.52
C LYS A 227 -11.34 20.93 19.06
N THR A 228 -11.07 21.08 17.76
CA THR A 228 -9.72 21.10 17.19
C THR A 228 -9.61 22.24 16.20
N ASN A 229 -8.46 22.90 16.14
CA ASN A 229 -8.22 23.95 15.17
C ASN A 229 -8.04 23.34 13.78
N MET A 230 -9.11 23.30 12.97
CA MET A 230 -9.07 22.81 11.60
C MET A 230 -9.04 23.98 10.63
N THR A 231 -7.92 24.11 9.92
CA THR A 231 -7.76 25.07 8.82
C THR A 231 -7.90 24.33 7.50
N ARG A 232 -8.76 24.82 6.60
CA ARG A 232 -9.00 24.23 5.27
C ARG A 232 -8.44 25.10 4.16
N GLY A 233 -8.12 24.46 3.04
CA GLY A 233 -7.50 25.13 1.90
C GLY A 233 -6.09 25.60 2.25
N VAL A 234 -5.36 24.75 2.97
CA VAL A 234 -3.96 24.99 3.31
C VAL A 234 -3.08 24.73 2.09
N ASP A 235 -2.21 25.69 1.80
CA ASP A 235 -1.16 25.62 0.78
C ASP A 235 0.19 26.05 1.37
N SER A 236 1.24 25.98 0.56
CA SER A 236 2.62 26.36 0.92
C SER A 236 3.09 25.74 2.25
N LEU A 237 2.76 24.46 2.50
CA LEU A 237 3.12 23.77 3.73
C LEU A 237 4.64 23.56 3.80
N LYS A 238 5.25 23.98 4.91
CA LYS A 238 6.68 23.82 5.19
C LYS A 238 6.88 23.31 6.61
N ALA A 239 7.70 22.27 6.76
CA ALA A 239 8.24 21.84 8.03
C ALA A 239 9.57 22.56 8.26
N GLN A 240 9.76 23.16 9.43
CA GLN A 240 10.91 23.98 9.75
C GLN A 240 11.62 23.43 10.99
N GLY A 241 12.95 23.48 10.95
CA GLY A 241 13.79 22.93 11.99
C GLY A 241 15.25 22.84 11.55
N GLY A 242 16.15 22.67 12.52
CA GLY A 242 17.54 22.31 12.29
C GLY A 242 17.68 20.79 12.23
N ASP A 243 18.11 20.19 13.35
CA ASP A 243 18.28 18.74 13.45
C ASP A 243 16.95 17.96 13.55
N HIS A 244 15.89 18.63 13.97
CA HIS A 244 14.55 18.07 14.14
C HIS A 244 13.49 19.17 13.90
N LEU A 245 12.26 18.75 13.64
CA LEU A 245 11.10 19.62 13.49
C LEU A 245 10.89 20.47 14.75
N SER A 246 10.77 21.79 14.56
CA SER A 246 10.45 22.75 15.62
C SER A 246 9.16 23.53 15.34
N SER A 247 8.84 23.77 14.08
CA SER A 247 7.61 24.45 13.68
C SER A 247 7.13 24.03 12.30
N VAL A 248 5.87 24.33 12.02
CA VAL A 248 5.24 24.18 10.72
C VAL A 248 4.70 25.52 10.30
N SER A 249 5.07 25.98 9.10
CA SER A 249 4.48 27.16 8.48
C SER A 249 3.63 26.77 7.29
N TYR A 250 2.60 27.56 7.04
CA TYR A 250 1.65 27.32 5.96
C TYR A 250 0.93 28.60 5.57
N GLU A 251 0.29 28.59 4.41
CA GLU A 251 -0.60 29.65 3.97
C GLU A 251 -2.05 29.15 3.97
N ALA A 252 -2.96 30.05 4.34
CA ALA A 252 -4.39 29.80 4.29
C ALA A 252 -5.11 31.13 4.10
N ARG A 253 -6.04 31.19 3.13
CA ARG A 253 -6.83 32.40 2.83
C ARG A 253 -5.95 33.64 2.61
N GLY A 254 -4.79 33.46 1.96
CA GLY A 254 -3.83 34.53 1.65
C GLY A 254 -3.07 35.08 2.87
N ARG A 255 -3.06 34.37 4.00
CA ARG A 255 -2.27 34.72 5.19
C ARG A 255 -1.30 33.61 5.53
N ARG A 256 -0.09 34.01 5.92
CA ARG A 256 0.93 33.09 6.45
C ARG A 256 0.68 32.83 7.93
N HIS A 257 0.80 31.57 8.31
CA HIS A 257 0.66 31.07 9.67
C HIS A 257 1.88 30.25 10.04
N GLU A 258 2.17 30.18 11.34
CA GLU A 258 3.21 29.34 11.90
C GLU A 258 2.74 28.74 13.23
N LEU A 259 3.07 27.46 13.45
CA LEU A 259 2.75 26.72 14.66
C LEU A 259 4.00 25.99 15.14
N SER A 260 4.39 26.21 16.39
CA SER A 260 5.40 25.38 17.06
C SER A 260 4.87 23.96 17.19
N THR A 261 5.65 22.97 16.77
CA THR A 261 5.34 21.55 17.00
C THR A 261 6.56 20.66 16.81
N SER A 262 6.62 19.57 17.56
CA SER A 262 7.65 18.53 17.51
C SER A 262 7.26 17.33 16.62
N LEU A 263 5.99 17.22 16.22
CA LEU A 263 5.50 16.13 15.38
C LEU A 263 4.49 16.61 14.33
N LEU A 264 4.84 16.41 13.06
CA LEU A 264 3.97 16.60 11.90
C LEU A 264 3.62 15.25 11.27
N LEU A 265 2.32 14.94 11.24
CA LEU A 265 1.79 13.77 10.56
C LEU A 265 1.16 14.15 9.22
N VAL A 266 1.71 13.63 8.12
CA VAL A 266 1.28 13.99 6.76
C VAL A 266 0.54 12.84 6.07
N HIS A 267 -0.51 13.15 5.32
CA HIS A 267 -1.21 12.18 4.49
C HIS A 267 -1.74 12.80 3.19
N ASP A 268 -1.45 12.18 2.05
CA ASP A 268 -1.95 12.61 0.72
C ASP A 268 -2.50 11.41 -0.08
N GLY A 269 -3.30 10.61 0.63
CA GLY A 269 -3.83 9.36 0.09
C GLY A 269 -2.82 8.21 0.02
N VAL A 270 -3.29 7.12 -0.57
CA VAL A 270 -2.53 5.88 -0.78
C VAL A 270 -2.47 5.54 -2.27
N ILE A 271 -1.48 4.75 -2.65
CA ILE A 271 -1.23 4.25 -4.00
C ILE A 271 -0.92 2.75 -3.95
N PRO A 272 -1.26 1.97 -4.99
CA PRO A 272 -1.00 0.53 -4.99
C PRO A 272 0.49 0.20 -4.81
N ASN A 273 0.78 -0.89 -4.11
CA ASN A 273 2.15 -1.39 -3.96
C ASN A 273 2.50 -2.32 -5.14
N THR A 274 2.97 -1.72 -6.23
CA THR A 274 3.20 -2.37 -7.53
C THR A 274 4.59 -3.01 -7.70
N TRP A 275 5.45 -3.02 -6.68
CA TRP A 275 6.86 -3.44 -6.87
C TRP A 275 6.98 -4.91 -7.28
N LEU A 276 6.22 -5.81 -6.64
CA LEU A 276 6.19 -7.22 -6.99
C LEU A 276 5.59 -7.45 -8.38
N SER A 277 4.46 -6.81 -8.68
CA SER A 277 3.82 -6.96 -9.99
C SER A 277 4.68 -6.42 -11.13
N MET A 278 5.31 -5.25 -10.95
CA MET A 278 6.24 -4.69 -11.94
C MET A 278 7.50 -5.55 -12.12
N SER A 279 8.05 -6.12 -11.04
CA SER A 279 9.19 -7.04 -11.14
C SER A 279 8.83 -8.35 -11.84
N ALA A 280 7.58 -8.81 -11.71
CA ALA A 280 7.04 -9.97 -12.40
C ALA A 280 6.74 -9.73 -13.89
N GLY A 281 6.98 -8.52 -14.41
CA GLY A 281 6.70 -8.17 -15.80
C GLY A 281 5.21 -7.90 -16.09
N ILE A 282 4.37 -7.70 -15.07
CA ILE A 282 2.96 -7.40 -15.27
C ILE A 282 2.81 -5.98 -15.84
N LYS A 283 1.98 -5.82 -16.87
CA LYS A 283 1.70 -4.53 -17.48
C LYS A 283 0.97 -3.59 -16.52
N HIS A 284 1.34 -2.32 -16.54
CA HIS A 284 0.73 -1.27 -15.74
C HIS A 284 0.41 -0.06 -16.63
N HIS A 285 -0.65 0.65 -16.26
CA HIS A 285 -0.98 1.95 -16.82
C HIS A 285 -1.06 3.00 -15.72
N PHE A 286 -0.95 4.26 -16.12
CA PHE A 286 -1.07 5.39 -15.23
C PHE A 286 -2.55 5.78 -15.10
N ASN A 287 -3.06 5.72 -13.88
CA ASN A 287 -4.40 6.20 -13.56
C ASN A 287 -4.32 7.69 -13.24
N GLU A 288 -4.84 8.54 -14.12
CA GLU A 288 -4.80 10.00 -13.95
C GLU A 288 -5.66 10.50 -12.78
N THR A 289 -6.76 9.82 -12.46
CA THR A 289 -7.64 10.19 -11.35
C THR A 289 -7.00 9.94 -9.99
N GLN A 290 -6.44 8.74 -9.78
CA GLN A 290 -5.70 8.39 -8.57
C GLN A 290 -4.23 8.86 -8.64
N ASN A 291 -3.81 9.39 -9.79
CA ASN A 291 -2.46 9.90 -10.05
C ASN A 291 -1.40 8.86 -9.64
N CYS A 292 -1.52 7.62 -10.11
CA CYS A 292 -0.59 6.53 -9.73
C CYS A 292 -0.57 5.40 -10.77
N TRP A 293 0.47 4.56 -10.70
CA TRP A 293 0.54 3.33 -11.48
C TRP A 293 -0.41 2.28 -10.91
N VAL A 294 -1.18 1.63 -11.79
CA VAL A 294 -2.06 0.51 -11.46
C VAL A 294 -1.83 -0.62 -12.46
N PRO A 295 -1.93 -1.91 -12.05
CA PRO A 295 -1.78 -3.02 -12.97
C PRO A 295 -2.94 -3.08 -13.97
N GLU A 296 -2.67 -3.62 -15.15
CA GLU A 296 -3.71 -4.03 -16.08
C GLU A 296 -4.34 -5.33 -15.59
N ILE A 297 -5.63 -5.26 -15.24
CA ILE A 297 -6.40 -6.39 -14.72
C ILE A 297 -7.45 -6.81 -15.74
N GLN A 298 -7.55 -8.12 -15.95
CA GLN A 298 -8.60 -8.78 -16.73
C GLN A 298 -9.47 -9.61 -15.78
N GLY A 299 -10.76 -9.72 -16.07
CA GLY A 299 -11.66 -10.51 -15.23
C GLY A 299 -11.82 -9.95 -13.80
N ALA A 300 -11.67 -10.81 -12.80
CA ALA A 300 -11.72 -10.42 -11.39
C ALA A 300 -10.36 -9.95 -10.85
N GLY A 301 -9.26 -10.56 -11.30
CA GLY A 301 -7.91 -10.24 -10.86
C GLY A 301 -6.79 -10.79 -11.74
N LEU A 302 -7.08 -11.46 -12.87
CA LEU A 302 -6.07 -11.94 -13.81
C LEU A 302 -5.23 -10.80 -14.40
N THR A 303 -4.01 -11.13 -14.79
CA THR A 303 -3.04 -10.17 -15.29
C THR A 303 -2.59 -10.55 -16.70
N SER A 304 -1.58 -9.86 -17.24
CA SER A 304 -0.91 -10.29 -18.48
C SER A 304 -0.14 -11.60 -18.36
N ARG A 305 -0.04 -12.20 -17.16
CA ARG A 305 0.49 -13.53 -16.91
C ARG A 305 -0.59 -14.36 -16.23
N ASP A 306 -1.08 -15.40 -16.89
CA ASP A 306 -2.25 -16.15 -16.42
C ASP A 306 -2.06 -16.81 -15.06
N CYS A 307 -0.82 -17.19 -14.72
CA CYS A 307 -0.46 -17.78 -13.44
C CYS A 307 -0.28 -16.76 -12.29
N ILE A 308 -0.57 -15.47 -12.52
CA ILE A 308 -0.51 -14.42 -11.51
C ILE A 308 -1.79 -13.59 -11.53
N SER A 309 -2.45 -13.50 -10.37
CA SER A 309 -3.57 -12.59 -10.13
C SER A 309 -3.19 -11.50 -9.13
N ILE A 310 -3.86 -10.35 -9.18
CA ILE A 310 -3.69 -9.25 -8.22
C ILE A 310 -5.05 -8.91 -7.62
N VAL A 311 -5.10 -8.65 -6.31
CA VAL A 311 -6.34 -8.44 -5.58
C VAL A 311 -6.25 -7.34 -4.53
N GLY A 312 -7.41 -6.72 -4.21
CA GLY A 312 -7.52 -5.64 -3.25
C GLY A 312 -6.84 -4.36 -3.74
N ASP A 313 -6.36 -3.53 -2.80
CA ASP A 313 -5.77 -2.23 -3.13
C ASP A 313 -4.48 -2.30 -3.97
N ALA A 314 -3.89 -3.50 -4.14
CA ALA A 314 -2.80 -3.73 -5.08
C ALA A 314 -3.25 -3.66 -6.55
N ALA A 315 -4.52 -4.00 -6.82
CA ALA A 315 -5.13 -3.91 -8.15
C ALA A 315 -5.63 -2.48 -8.49
N GLY A 316 -5.65 -1.60 -7.50
CA GLY A 316 -6.22 -0.25 -7.57
C GLY A 316 -6.95 0.09 -6.27
N ILE A 317 -6.91 1.36 -5.84
CA ILE A 317 -7.43 1.72 -4.51
C ILE A 317 -8.95 1.58 -4.50
N GLY A 318 -9.48 0.74 -3.62
CA GLY A 318 -10.90 0.44 -3.46
C GLY A 318 -11.39 0.43 -2.00
N GLY A 319 -10.52 0.07 -1.05
CA GLY A 319 -10.84 -0.03 0.38
C GLY A 319 -11.19 -1.44 0.85
N ALA A 320 -11.27 -1.62 2.18
CA ALA A 320 -11.33 -2.95 2.83
C ALA A 320 -12.49 -3.84 2.35
N GLU A 321 -13.69 -3.27 2.30
CA GLU A 321 -14.91 -4.00 1.94
C GLU A 321 -14.85 -4.48 0.48
N VAL A 322 -14.40 -3.60 -0.42
CA VAL A 322 -14.14 -3.94 -1.83
C VAL A 322 -13.06 -5.01 -1.93
N ALA A 323 -11.99 -4.88 -1.15
CA ALA A 323 -10.88 -5.81 -1.14
C ALA A 323 -11.32 -7.23 -0.76
N MET A 324 -12.19 -7.39 0.24
CA MET A 324 -12.74 -8.69 0.61
C MET A 324 -13.62 -9.29 -0.50
N LEU A 325 -14.53 -8.50 -1.07
CA LEU A 325 -15.40 -8.95 -2.18
C LEU A 325 -14.59 -9.30 -3.45
N GLN A 326 -13.51 -8.57 -3.74
CA GLN A 326 -12.58 -8.93 -4.79
C GLN A 326 -11.83 -10.22 -4.46
N GLY A 327 -11.42 -10.42 -3.20
CA GLY A 327 -10.82 -11.66 -2.69
C GLY A 327 -11.63 -12.90 -3.07
N GLU A 328 -12.93 -12.87 -2.82
CA GLU A 328 -13.83 -13.98 -3.17
C GLU A 328 -13.89 -14.24 -4.68
N ARG A 329 -13.95 -13.17 -5.49
CA ARG A 329 -14.06 -13.31 -6.95
C ARG A 329 -12.76 -13.81 -7.56
N VAL A 330 -11.62 -13.30 -7.08
CA VAL A 330 -10.30 -13.77 -7.53
C VAL A 330 -10.09 -15.22 -7.11
N ALA A 331 -10.48 -15.63 -5.91
CA ALA A 331 -10.42 -17.03 -5.50
C ALA A 331 -11.16 -17.95 -6.47
N ARG A 332 -12.43 -17.64 -6.82
CA ARG A 332 -13.20 -18.43 -7.79
C ARG A 332 -12.57 -18.42 -9.19
N GLU A 333 -11.98 -17.30 -9.60
CA GLU A 333 -11.30 -17.18 -10.88
C GLU A 333 -10.02 -18.03 -10.94
N VAL A 334 -9.24 -18.04 -9.87
CA VAL A 334 -8.04 -18.89 -9.73
C VAL A 334 -8.42 -20.36 -9.62
N ASP A 335 -9.48 -20.69 -8.87
CA ASP A 335 -9.95 -22.07 -8.70
C ASP A 335 -10.33 -22.69 -10.05
N ALA A 336 -11.13 -21.97 -10.85
CA ALA A 336 -11.50 -22.40 -12.21
C ALA A 336 -10.28 -22.53 -13.15
N TYR A 337 -9.32 -21.60 -13.05
CA TYR A 337 -8.07 -21.68 -13.81
C TYR A 337 -7.27 -22.95 -13.45
N LEU A 338 -7.22 -23.33 -12.17
CA LEU A 338 -6.51 -24.52 -11.71
C LEU A 338 -7.21 -25.86 -12.06
N GLU A 339 -8.52 -25.87 -12.32
CA GLU A 339 -9.23 -27.07 -12.80
C GLU A 339 -8.99 -27.30 -14.29
N ASP A 340 -9.39 -26.34 -15.12
CA ASP A 340 -9.54 -26.57 -16.56
C ASP A 340 -8.63 -25.69 -17.42
N HIS A 341 -7.74 -24.88 -16.82
CA HIS A 341 -6.96 -23.82 -17.50
C HIS A 341 -7.87 -22.87 -18.30
N GLN A 342 -9.15 -22.83 -17.97
CA GLN A 342 -10.12 -21.94 -18.59
C GLN A 342 -10.21 -20.67 -17.78
N HIS A 343 -10.25 -19.53 -18.47
CA HIS A 343 -10.72 -18.31 -17.87
C HIS A 343 -12.23 -18.43 -17.69
N PRO A 344 -12.77 -18.39 -16.46
CA PRO A 344 -14.20 -18.40 -16.30
C PRO A 344 -14.78 -17.19 -17.04
N GLN A 345 -15.95 -17.38 -17.67
CA GLN A 345 -16.72 -16.25 -18.18
C GLN A 345 -16.87 -15.24 -17.04
N THR A 346 -16.48 -13.98 -17.29
CA THR A 346 -16.49 -12.89 -16.31
C THR A 346 -17.70 -12.99 -15.41
N SER A 347 -17.50 -13.38 -14.14
CA SER A 347 -18.59 -13.44 -13.17
C SER A 347 -19.28 -12.07 -13.15
N ILE A 348 -20.60 -12.01 -13.32
CA ILE A 348 -21.36 -10.76 -13.29
C ILE A 348 -20.94 -10.00 -12.02
N GLU A 349 -20.45 -8.77 -12.20
CA GLU A 349 -20.03 -7.95 -11.08
C GLU A 349 -21.22 -7.76 -10.11
N SER A 350 -21.00 -8.03 -8.83
CA SER A 350 -22.05 -7.87 -7.83
C SER A 350 -22.53 -6.43 -7.79
N GLY A 351 -23.83 -6.23 -7.58
CA GLY A 351 -24.41 -4.89 -7.44
C GLY A 351 -23.82 -4.08 -6.27
N VAL A 352 -23.15 -4.75 -5.31
CA VAL A 352 -22.42 -4.11 -4.22
C VAL A 352 -21.10 -3.50 -4.73
N LEU A 353 -20.28 -4.27 -5.45
CA LEU A 353 -19.03 -3.77 -6.02
C LEU A 353 -19.28 -2.58 -6.97
N ARG A 354 -20.33 -2.66 -7.80
CA ARG A 354 -20.72 -1.55 -8.68
C ARG A 354 -21.07 -0.27 -7.91
N ARG A 355 -21.77 -0.39 -6.78
CA ARG A 355 -22.10 0.75 -5.90
C ARG A 355 -20.84 1.32 -5.24
N GLN A 356 -19.96 0.45 -4.77
CA GLN A 356 -18.68 0.85 -4.17
C GLN A 356 -17.75 1.58 -5.17
N ARG A 357 -17.78 1.23 -6.47
CA ARG A 357 -17.07 2.01 -7.50
C ARG A 357 -17.55 3.45 -7.59
N TRP A 358 -18.86 3.69 -7.48
CA TRP A 358 -19.40 5.06 -7.51
C TRP A 358 -19.01 5.85 -6.27
N MET A 359 -19.00 5.21 -5.10
CA MET A 359 -18.43 5.79 -3.89
C MET A 359 -16.95 6.13 -4.11
N ARG A 360 -16.16 5.21 -4.70
CA ARG A 360 -14.74 5.45 -4.99
C ARG A 360 -14.53 6.66 -5.89
N SER A 361 -15.31 6.81 -6.95
CA SER A 361 -15.25 7.99 -7.83
C SER A 361 -15.53 9.30 -7.08
N PHE A 362 -16.47 9.28 -6.12
CA PHE A 362 -16.69 10.45 -5.26
C PHE A 362 -15.49 10.74 -4.36
N ILE A 363 -14.93 9.73 -3.68
CA ILE A 363 -13.80 9.95 -2.76
C ILE A 363 -12.56 10.41 -3.53
N ASP A 364 -12.28 9.87 -4.72
CA ASP A 364 -11.15 10.29 -5.55
C ASP A 364 -11.26 11.77 -5.97
N GLU A 365 -12.47 12.22 -6.33
CA GLU A 365 -12.72 13.62 -6.70
C GLU A 365 -12.78 14.55 -5.47
N ALA A 366 -13.23 14.06 -4.31
CA ALA A 366 -13.32 14.85 -3.08
C ALA A 366 -11.97 15.03 -2.37
N PHE A 367 -11.06 14.08 -2.56
CA PHE A 367 -9.73 14.07 -1.95
C PHE A 367 -8.64 13.81 -3.00
N PRO A 368 -8.50 14.70 -4.01
CA PRO A 368 -7.44 14.57 -5.01
C PRO A 368 -6.06 14.76 -4.37
N SER A 369 -5.02 14.26 -5.04
CA SER A 369 -3.64 14.46 -4.59
C SER A 369 -3.27 15.94 -4.55
N THR A 370 -2.66 16.40 -3.47
CA THR A 370 -2.35 17.81 -3.22
C THR A 370 -1.31 18.34 -4.21
N ALA A 371 -1.61 19.45 -4.90
CA ALA A 371 -0.79 20.01 -5.98
C ALA A 371 0.66 20.31 -5.57
N GLN A 372 0.88 20.91 -4.40
CA GLN A 372 2.23 21.25 -3.91
C GLN A 372 3.14 20.02 -3.78
N PHE A 373 2.57 18.86 -3.41
CA PHE A 373 3.32 17.61 -3.28
C PHE A 373 3.61 16.95 -4.63
N GLN A 374 2.85 17.31 -5.68
CA GLN A 374 3.04 16.75 -7.02
C GLN A 374 4.12 17.48 -7.82
N SER A 375 4.45 18.73 -7.46
CA SER A 375 5.43 19.57 -8.14
C SER A 375 6.31 20.33 -7.14
N PRO A 376 7.15 19.63 -6.36
CA PRO A 376 8.01 20.26 -5.36
C PRO A 376 9.02 21.22 -5.97
N GLU A 377 9.41 22.27 -5.23
CA GLU A 377 10.46 23.23 -5.63
C GLU A 377 11.84 22.55 -5.84
N ASN A 378 12.77 23.24 -6.50
CA ASN A 378 14.00 22.64 -7.01
C ASN A 378 14.94 22.11 -5.93
N ASP A 379 15.02 22.77 -4.78
CA ASP A 379 15.85 22.40 -3.64
C ASP A 379 15.29 21.23 -2.81
N ILE A 380 14.03 20.85 -3.04
CA ILE A 380 13.37 19.80 -2.28
C ILE A 380 13.94 18.43 -2.63
N VAL A 381 14.46 17.73 -1.63
CA VAL A 381 14.91 16.33 -1.75
C VAL A 381 13.74 15.43 -2.13
N VAL A 382 13.86 14.71 -3.25
CA VAL A 382 12.88 13.72 -3.72
C VAL A 382 13.33 12.30 -3.39
N CYS A 383 14.62 12.00 -3.50
CA CYS A 383 15.19 10.70 -3.16
C CYS A 383 15.97 10.76 -1.85
N ARG A 384 15.33 10.39 -0.74
CA ARG A 384 15.98 10.39 0.59
C ARG A 384 17.18 9.46 0.72
N CYS A 385 17.25 8.39 -0.08
CA CYS A 385 18.35 7.42 0.02
C CYS A 385 19.63 7.89 -0.66
N GLU A 386 19.53 8.76 -1.67
CA GLU A 386 20.65 9.23 -2.49
C GLU A 386 20.72 10.77 -2.49
N GLU A 387 19.92 11.41 -1.61
CA GLU A 387 19.82 12.85 -1.39
C GLU A 387 19.53 13.71 -2.64
N VAL A 388 18.92 13.11 -3.66
CA VAL A 388 18.63 13.79 -4.95
C VAL A 388 17.42 14.71 -4.83
N THR A 389 17.61 15.96 -5.26
CA THR A 389 16.61 17.04 -5.29
C THR A 389 15.73 17.01 -6.54
N ALA A 390 14.58 17.69 -6.49
CA ALA A 390 13.70 17.83 -7.63
C ALA A 390 14.37 18.60 -8.78
N GLY A 391 15.21 19.59 -8.47
CA GLY A 391 15.96 20.38 -9.44
C GLY A 391 16.95 19.54 -10.23
N GLU A 392 17.65 18.60 -9.59
CA GLU A 392 18.53 17.65 -10.28
C GLU A 392 17.77 16.75 -11.27
N ILE A 393 16.56 16.30 -10.90
CA ILE A 393 15.70 15.52 -11.80
C ILE A 393 15.28 16.36 -13.01
N ARG A 394 14.91 17.63 -12.79
CA ARG A 394 14.58 18.55 -13.90
C ARG A 394 15.78 18.78 -14.81
N GLN A 395 16.94 19.08 -14.24
CA GLN A 395 18.16 19.36 -14.98
C GLN A 395 18.58 18.19 -15.88
N VAL A 396 18.55 16.94 -15.39
CA VAL A 396 18.90 15.79 -16.26
C VAL A 396 17.86 15.56 -17.36
N THR A 397 16.60 15.93 -17.12
CA THR A 397 15.52 15.86 -18.11
C THR A 397 15.70 16.91 -19.21
N GLU A 398 16.01 18.15 -18.84
CA GLU A 398 16.34 19.25 -19.77
C GLU A 398 17.54 18.91 -20.66
N ARG A 399 18.49 18.11 -20.13
CA ARG A 399 19.63 17.58 -20.89
C ARG A 399 19.28 16.38 -21.80
N GLY A 400 18.01 16.02 -21.91
CA GLY A 400 17.52 14.99 -22.82
C GLY A 400 17.32 13.60 -22.20
N CYS A 401 17.32 13.45 -20.88
CA CYS A 401 16.92 12.17 -20.27
C CYS A 401 15.42 11.91 -20.50
N MET A 402 15.11 10.80 -21.17
CA MET A 402 13.74 10.50 -21.60
C MET A 402 12.87 9.94 -20.48
N GLY A 403 13.45 9.21 -19.53
CA GLY A 403 12.68 8.61 -18.44
C GLY A 403 13.52 8.18 -17.25
N PRO A 404 12.86 7.64 -16.20
CA PRO A 404 13.49 7.43 -14.90
C PRO A 404 14.73 6.54 -14.97
N ASN A 405 14.74 5.50 -15.83
CA ASN A 405 15.88 4.59 -15.94
C ASN A 405 17.15 5.26 -16.49
N GLN A 406 17.02 6.22 -17.40
CA GLN A 406 18.15 6.99 -17.92
C GLN A 406 18.58 8.05 -16.90
N GLY A 407 17.63 8.79 -16.33
CA GLY A 407 17.92 9.80 -15.29
C GLY A 407 18.60 9.21 -14.05
N LYS A 408 18.28 7.96 -13.70
CA LYS A 408 18.94 7.17 -12.65
C LYS A 408 20.44 7.00 -12.88
N ALA A 409 20.89 6.84 -14.13
CA ALA A 409 22.31 6.66 -14.42
C ALA A 409 23.13 7.93 -14.11
N PHE A 410 22.51 9.11 -14.20
CA PHE A 410 23.16 10.40 -13.94
C PHE A 410 23.02 10.86 -12.49
N THR A 411 21.88 10.59 -11.85
CA THR A 411 21.55 11.13 -10.52
C THR A 411 21.63 10.10 -9.41
N ARG A 412 21.70 8.81 -9.74
CA ARG A 412 21.48 7.68 -8.81
C ARG A 412 20.10 7.63 -8.15
N CYS A 413 19.20 8.57 -8.47
CA CYS A 413 17.85 8.59 -7.92
C CYS A 413 17.14 7.25 -8.14
N GLY A 414 16.70 6.63 -7.05
CA GLY A 414 16.07 5.31 -7.04
C GLY A 414 17.04 4.12 -6.88
N MET A 415 18.34 4.34 -6.69
CA MET A 415 19.35 3.27 -6.48
C MET A 415 19.58 2.88 -5.03
N GLY A 416 19.09 3.67 -4.06
CA GLY A 416 19.22 3.33 -2.65
C GLY A 416 18.33 2.15 -2.21
N PRO A 417 18.38 1.75 -0.92
CA PRO A 417 17.73 0.52 -0.44
C PRO A 417 16.22 0.43 -0.67
N CYS A 418 15.53 1.57 -0.84
CA CYS A 418 14.12 1.59 -1.16
C CYS A 418 13.80 1.20 -2.62
N MET A 419 14.79 1.12 -3.51
CA MET A 419 14.67 0.76 -4.93
C MET A 419 13.62 1.61 -5.66
N GLY A 420 13.65 2.93 -5.44
CA GLY A 420 12.74 3.87 -6.07
C GLY A 420 11.31 3.88 -5.51
N ARG A 421 11.00 3.08 -4.48
CA ARG A 421 9.64 2.95 -3.91
C ARG A 421 9.04 4.25 -3.40
N LYS A 422 9.87 5.17 -2.94
CA LYS A 422 9.43 6.45 -2.39
C LYS A 422 9.60 7.62 -3.36
N CYS A 423 10.51 7.55 -4.32
CA CYS A 423 10.77 8.67 -5.24
C CYS A 423 10.21 8.45 -6.66
N GLY A 424 10.01 7.21 -7.10
CA GLY A 424 9.78 6.90 -8.52
C GLY A 424 8.57 7.57 -9.14
N LEU A 425 7.46 7.66 -8.40
CA LEU A 425 6.26 8.34 -8.87
C LEU A 425 6.50 9.86 -9.05
N THR A 426 7.18 10.50 -8.10
CA THR A 426 7.56 11.92 -8.20
C THR A 426 8.51 12.14 -9.36
N VAL A 427 9.52 11.28 -9.53
CA VAL A 427 10.48 11.36 -10.65
C VAL A 427 9.78 11.32 -11.99
N SER A 428 8.93 10.32 -12.25
CA SER A 428 8.18 10.23 -13.50
C SER A 428 7.34 11.48 -13.78
N ARG A 429 6.72 12.07 -12.75
CA ARG A 429 5.94 13.32 -12.90
C ARG A 429 6.80 14.52 -13.22
N LEU A 430 7.91 14.72 -12.51
CA LEU A 430 8.82 15.84 -12.76
C LEU A 430 9.37 15.79 -14.19
N MET A 431 9.77 14.59 -14.64
CA MET A 431 10.24 14.39 -16.01
C MET A 431 9.13 14.66 -17.04
N ALA A 432 7.90 14.21 -16.77
CA ALA A 432 6.74 14.46 -17.61
C ALA A 432 6.44 15.96 -17.75
N GLN A 433 6.49 16.70 -16.64
CA GLN A 433 6.31 18.16 -16.61
C GLN A 433 7.35 18.89 -17.47
N VAL A 434 8.63 18.57 -17.29
CA VAL A 434 9.72 19.20 -18.05
C VAL A 434 9.62 18.88 -19.55
N ARG A 435 9.26 17.64 -19.90
CA ARG A 435 9.12 17.21 -21.30
C ARG A 435 7.82 17.65 -21.96
N GLY A 436 6.82 18.10 -21.19
CA GLY A 436 5.49 18.43 -21.71
C GLY A 436 4.71 17.22 -22.25
N VAL A 437 4.92 16.02 -21.67
CA VAL A 437 4.26 14.77 -22.08
C VAL A 437 3.52 14.11 -20.92
N SER A 438 2.75 13.05 -21.19
CA SER A 438 2.06 12.30 -20.14
C SER A 438 3.03 11.50 -19.26
N VAL A 439 2.64 11.24 -18.01
CA VAL A 439 3.42 10.36 -17.11
C VAL A 439 3.49 8.93 -17.65
N GLN A 440 2.44 8.47 -18.33
CA GLN A 440 2.42 7.19 -19.04
C GLN A 440 3.56 7.08 -20.05
N GLU A 441 3.81 8.14 -20.85
CA GLU A 441 4.86 8.16 -21.87
C GLU A 441 6.27 8.17 -21.26
N VAL A 442 6.47 8.89 -20.15
CA VAL A 442 7.74 8.88 -19.40
C VAL A 442 8.02 7.50 -18.80
N GLY A 443 6.98 6.78 -18.38
CA GLY A 443 7.10 5.47 -17.76
C GLY A 443 7.62 5.51 -16.33
N HIS A 444 7.99 4.35 -15.81
CA HIS A 444 8.48 4.16 -14.44
C HIS A 444 9.87 3.49 -14.43
N TYR A 445 10.48 3.38 -13.25
CA TYR A 445 11.69 2.57 -13.09
C TYR A 445 11.43 1.12 -13.48
N ARG A 446 12.41 0.51 -14.16
CA ARG A 446 12.42 -0.95 -14.34
C ARG A 446 12.73 -1.59 -12.99
N ILE A 447 11.72 -2.22 -12.40
CA ILE A 447 11.86 -2.93 -11.12
C ILE A 447 12.50 -4.28 -11.38
N ARG A 448 13.45 -4.67 -10.52
CA ARG A 448 14.22 -5.92 -10.63
C ARG A 448 14.27 -6.60 -9.27
N SER A 449 14.37 -7.92 -9.29
CA SER A 449 14.79 -8.70 -8.13
C SER A 449 16.26 -8.38 -7.79
N PRO A 450 16.65 -8.35 -6.50
CA PRO A 450 15.79 -8.57 -5.34
C PRO A 450 14.98 -7.31 -4.95
N ILE A 451 13.67 -7.46 -4.74
CA ILE A 451 12.71 -6.39 -4.37
C ILE A 451 12.88 -5.96 -2.91
N ARG A 452 13.43 -6.88 -2.11
CA ARG A 452 13.83 -6.72 -0.72
C ARG A 452 15.30 -7.10 -0.65
N PRO A 453 16.18 -6.29 -0.02
CA PRO A 453 17.59 -6.64 0.09
C PRO A 453 17.76 -8.01 0.76
N ILE A 454 18.63 -8.82 0.17
CA ILE A 454 19.12 -10.08 0.74
C ILE A 454 20.64 -10.01 0.83
N THR A 455 21.22 -10.69 1.81
CA THR A 455 22.68 -10.75 1.95
C THR A 455 23.28 -11.75 0.96
N VAL A 456 24.56 -11.58 0.65
CA VAL A 456 25.30 -12.56 -0.19
C VAL A 456 25.36 -13.92 0.50
N GLY A 457 25.51 -13.96 1.84
CA GLY A 457 25.48 -15.20 2.62
C GLY A 457 24.14 -15.93 2.48
N GLN A 458 23.03 -15.21 2.61
CA GLN A 458 21.69 -15.78 2.37
C GLN A 458 21.52 -16.38 0.98
N LEU A 459 22.08 -15.74 -0.05
CA LEU A 459 22.01 -16.25 -1.42
C LEU A 459 22.93 -17.47 -1.61
N ALA A 460 24.10 -17.50 -0.97
CA ALA A 460 25.05 -18.62 -1.02
C ALA A 460 24.55 -19.84 -0.24
N ASP A 461 23.91 -19.61 0.91
CA ASP A 461 23.31 -20.63 1.79
C ASP A 461 21.91 -21.04 1.34
N MET A 462 21.42 -20.50 0.21
CA MET A 462 20.16 -20.91 -0.38
C MET A 462 20.30 -22.38 -0.77
N GLU A 463 19.73 -23.25 0.06
CA GLU A 463 19.76 -24.69 -0.18
C GLU A 463 19.30 -24.95 -1.60
N SER A 464 20.24 -25.41 -2.44
CA SER A 464 19.85 -25.96 -3.73
C SER A 464 19.10 -27.23 -3.41
N ILE A 465 17.77 -27.19 -3.42
CA ILE A 465 16.96 -28.40 -3.56
C ILE A 465 17.12 -28.88 -5.01
N LEU A 466 18.35 -29.23 -5.38
CA LEU A 466 18.71 -29.98 -6.55
C LEU A 466 18.74 -31.44 -6.10
N LYS A 467 17.54 -32.04 -6.06
CA LYS A 467 17.20 -33.46 -5.86
C LYS A 467 18.20 -34.38 -5.12
N GLY A 468 17.64 -35.02 -4.09
CA GLY A 468 17.74 -36.47 -3.96
C GLY A 468 18.62 -36.95 -2.83
N ASP A 469 18.14 -36.84 -1.60
CA ASP A 469 18.38 -37.89 -0.61
C ASP A 469 17.09 -38.20 0.12
N ASN A 470 16.50 -39.32 -0.31
CA ASN A 470 15.47 -40.02 0.41
C ASN A 470 16.19 -40.84 1.48
N GLN A 471 16.54 -40.25 2.62
CA GLN A 471 17.01 -41.01 3.78
C GLN A 471 16.63 -40.30 5.10
N SER A 472 15.57 -40.85 5.71
CA SER A 472 15.40 -41.02 7.16
C SER A 472 15.93 -39.93 8.10
N VAL A 473 15.08 -38.98 8.46
CA VAL A 473 15.14 -38.31 9.78
C VAL A 473 13.76 -38.41 10.44
N LEU A 474 13.34 -39.64 10.68
CA LEU A 474 12.33 -40.02 11.66
C LEU A 474 12.93 -41.16 12.49
N SER A 475 13.86 -40.83 13.38
CA SER A 475 14.16 -41.57 14.62
C SER A 475 15.41 -40.97 15.29
N ALA A 476 15.19 -40.06 16.22
CA ALA A 476 16.13 -39.81 17.30
C ALA A 476 15.38 -39.18 18.48
N ASN A 477 14.54 -39.99 19.12
CA ASN A 477 14.11 -39.82 20.50
C ASN A 477 13.92 -41.23 21.08
N SER A 478 14.95 -41.76 21.75
CA SER A 478 14.89 -42.69 22.89
C SER A 478 16.23 -43.42 23.06
N SER A 479 17.08 -42.89 23.94
CA SER A 479 17.82 -43.60 24.99
C SER A 479 18.62 -42.57 25.78
#